data_AF-A0A4R8W3T9-F1
#
_entry.id   AF-A0A4R8W3T9-F1
#
_cell.length_a   1.000
_cell.length_b   1.000
_cell.length_c   1.000
_cell.angle_alpha   90.00
_cell.angle_beta   90.00
_cell.angle_gamma   90.00
#
_symmetry.space_group_name_H-M   'P 1'
#
loop_
_entity.id
_entity.type
_entity.pdbx_description
1 polymer ?
#
loop_
_entity_poly.entity_id
_entity_poly.type
_entity_poly.pdbx_seq_one_letter_code
_entity_poly.pdbx_strand_id
1 'polypeptide(L)'
;MLNGLSFVELPTDLQGILVDRPAKVIVLNDKSSKQVRFDLFERLNTGGLRLTDQEVRECVFRGDFINFVTEMSEYRSFKAVVNVPANKLKDGTPQEFVLRFFAYLDTYQNFDHSVKNFLNEYAEKASEGFHDSPSREAEFRGTFDFLAESFPQGIRRNNRLTTPVNLFEGVAVGAALALRLNSDVAPTRNPDWVTGEAMTASTTGATNSRVQVRNRIEFARDRFLAR
;
A
#
# COMPACT_ATOMS: atom_id res chain seq x y z
N MET A 1 -21.37 -8.86 -17.24
CA MET A 1 -22.84 -8.86 -17.45
C MET A 1 -23.21 -7.56 -18.15
N LEU A 2 -23.87 -7.64 -19.30
CA LEU A 2 -24.51 -6.48 -19.94
C LEU A 2 -25.90 -6.36 -19.31
N ASN A 3 -26.07 -5.42 -18.37
CA ASN A 3 -27.37 -4.99 -17.83
C ASN A 3 -28.32 -6.11 -17.33
N GLY A 4 -27.80 -7.21 -16.79
CA GLY A 4 -28.60 -8.27 -16.19
C GLY A 4 -29.24 -9.27 -17.16
N LEU A 5 -28.92 -9.20 -18.46
CA LEU A 5 -29.38 -10.17 -19.46
C LEU A 5 -28.46 -11.40 -19.51
N SER A 6 -29.06 -12.58 -19.69
CA SER A 6 -28.38 -13.83 -20.03
C SER A 6 -28.08 -13.89 -21.54
N PHE A 7 -27.16 -14.78 -21.95
CA PHE A 7 -26.72 -14.88 -23.35
C PHE A 7 -27.88 -15.11 -24.32
N VAL A 8 -28.85 -15.94 -23.92
CA VAL A 8 -30.03 -16.27 -24.75
C VAL A 8 -31.02 -15.11 -24.88
N GLU A 9 -30.94 -14.13 -23.98
CA GLU A 9 -31.78 -12.91 -23.98
C GLU A 9 -31.16 -11.77 -24.81
N LEU A 10 -29.95 -11.96 -25.34
CA LEU A 10 -29.30 -10.96 -26.20
C LEU A 10 -29.85 -11.04 -27.63
N PRO A 11 -29.96 -9.90 -28.34
CA PRO A 11 -30.15 -9.88 -29.80
C PRO A 11 -29.18 -10.80 -30.55
N THR A 12 -29.65 -11.46 -31.62
CA THR A 12 -28.90 -12.51 -32.35
C THR A 12 -27.58 -11.99 -32.94
N ASP A 13 -27.54 -10.74 -33.34
CA ASP A 13 -26.34 -10.02 -33.79
C ASP A 13 -25.30 -9.86 -32.67
N LEU A 14 -25.73 -9.53 -31.44
CA LEU A 14 -24.83 -9.49 -30.28
C LEU A 14 -24.39 -10.89 -29.83
N GLN A 15 -25.26 -11.90 -29.94
CA GLN A 15 -24.88 -13.29 -29.69
C GLN A 15 -23.78 -13.73 -30.67
N GLY A 16 -23.96 -13.45 -31.97
CA GLY A 16 -22.96 -13.73 -33.01
C GLY A 16 -21.63 -13.04 -32.73
N ILE A 17 -21.66 -11.73 -32.39
CA ILE A 17 -20.46 -10.98 -32.02
C ILE A 17 -19.72 -11.62 -30.84
N LEU A 18 -20.44 -12.12 -29.83
CA LEU A 18 -19.81 -12.77 -28.66
C LEU A 18 -19.22 -14.13 -28.99
N VAL A 19 -19.91 -14.94 -29.81
CA VAL A 19 -19.45 -16.27 -30.24
C VAL A 19 -18.23 -16.17 -31.15
N ASP A 20 -18.25 -15.22 -32.08
CA ASP A 20 -17.17 -15.03 -33.06
C ASP A 20 -15.96 -14.31 -32.48
N ARG A 21 -16.07 -13.79 -31.24
CA ARG A 21 -14.97 -13.06 -30.61
C ARG A 21 -13.87 -14.04 -30.20
N PRO A 22 -12.65 -13.92 -30.74
CA PRO A 22 -11.57 -14.85 -30.43
C PRO A 22 -11.15 -14.70 -28.96
N ALA A 23 -11.15 -15.81 -28.23
CA ALA A 23 -10.61 -15.88 -26.87
C ALA A 23 -9.09 -16.06 -26.92
N LYS A 24 -8.34 -15.05 -26.47
CA LYS A 24 -6.88 -15.12 -26.37
C LYS A 24 -6.49 -15.77 -25.04
N VAL A 25 -5.97 -17.00 -25.10
CA VAL A 25 -5.39 -17.69 -23.93
C VAL A 25 -3.87 -17.48 -23.96
N ILE A 26 -3.32 -16.91 -22.89
CA ILE A 26 -1.86 -16.77 -22.70
C ILE A 26 -1.46 -17.67 -21.53
N VAL A 27 -0.65 -18.69 -21.80
CA VAL A 27 -0.11 -19.58 -20.77
C VAL A 27 1.28 -19.10 -20.37
N LEU A 28 1.41 -18.68 -19.12
CA LEU A 28 2.70 -18.40 -18.49
C LEU A 28 3.15 -19.66 -17.75
N ASN A 29 4.33 -20.18 -18.11
CA ASN A 29 4.91 -21.30 -17.38
C ASN A 29 5.75 -20.79 -16.19
N ASP A 30 6.06 -21.70 -15.26
CA ASP A 30 6.80 -21.33 -14.04
C ASP A 30 8.25 -20.88 -14.29
N LYS A 31 8.78 -21.14 -15.49
CA LYS A 31 10.11 -20.69 -15.93
C LYS A 31 10.14 -19.22 -16.39
N SER A 32 8.97 -18.59 -16.56
CA SER A 32 8.89 -17.19 -16.98
C SER A 32 9.30 -16.29 -15.82
N SER A 33 10.24 -15.37 -16.04
CA SER A 33 10.70 -14.45 -15.00
C SER A 33 9.55 -13.60 -14.45
N LYS A 34 9.63 -13.19 -13.19
CA LYS A 34 8.62 -12.35 -12.53
C LYS A 34 8.36 -11.06 -13.34
N GLN A 35 9.41 -10.45 -13.88
CA GLN A 35 9.31 -9.30 -14.78
C GLN A 35 8.47 -9.59 -16.03
N VAL A 36 8.69 -10.73 -16.71
CA VAL A 36 7.90 -11.11 -17.90
C VAL A 36 6.43 -11.32 -17.55
N ARG A 37 6.15 -11.91 -16.38
CA ARG A 37 4.76 -12.06 -15.90
C ARG A 37 4.14 -10.69 -15.64
N PHE A 38 4.85 -9.79 -14.96
CA PHE A 38 4.41 -8.42 -14.67
C PHE A 38 4.07 -7.66 -15.96
N ASP A 39 4.99 -7.64 -16.93
CA ASP A 39 4.79 -6.96 -18.22
C ASP A 39 3.59 -7.54 -18.99
N LEU A 40 3.39 -8.86 -18.94
CA LEU A 40 2.24 -9.52 -19.56
C LEU A 40 0.92 -9.15 -18.87
N PHE A 41 0.89 -9.10 -17.53
CA PHE A 41 -0.28 -8.64 -16.80
C PHE A 41 -0.60 -7.18 -17.13
N GLU A 42 0.39 -6.29 -17.17
CA GLU A 42 0.17 -4.89 -17.56
C GLU A 42 -0.42 -4.77 -18.97
N ARG A 43 0.10 -5.54 -19.93
CA ARG A 43 -0.41 -5.54 -21.31
C ARG A 43 -1.84 -6.08 -21.41
N LEU A 44 -2.16 -7.15 -20.66
CA LEU A 44 -3.51 -7.70 -20.62
C LEU A 44 -4.52 -6.71 -20.03
N ASN A 45 -4.08 -5.86 -19.09
CA ASN A 45 -4.92 -4.86 -18.42
C ASN A 45 -5.22 -3.59 -19.25
N THR A 46 -4.84 -3.54 -20.54
CA THR A 46 -5.10 -2.38 -21.40
C THR A 46 -6.48 -2.36 -22.08
N GLY A 47 -7.19 -3.50 -22.11
CA GLY A 47 -8.50 -3.62 -22.80
C GLY A 47 -9.73 -3.82 -21.90
N GLY A 48 -9.57 -3.91 -20.58
CA GLY A 48 -10.63 -4.21 -19.60
C GLY A 48 -10.56 -3.36 -18.33
N LEU A 49 -11.07 -3.87 -17.20
CA LEU A 49 -10.93 -3.20 -15.91
C LEU A 49 -9.46 -3.26 -15.49
N ARG A 50 -8.79 -2.09 -15.51
CA ARG A 50 -7.37 -1.99 -15.20
C ARG A 50 -7.14 -2.31 -13.73
N LEU A 51 -6.44 -3.41 -13.46
CA LEU A 51 -5.95 -3.75 -12.12
C LEU A 51 -5.06 -2.63 -11.58
N THR A 52 -5.11 -2.42 -10.27
CA THR A 52 -4.16 -1.54 -9.59
C THR A 52 -2.75 -2.15 -9.61
N ASP A 53 -1.72 -1.31 -9.41
CA ASP A 53 -0.35 -1.80 -9.33
C ASP A 53 -0.21 -2.84 -8.20
N GLN A 54 -0.97 -2.71 -7.11
CA GLN A 54 -0.97 -3.67 -6.01
C GLN A 54 -1.63 -4.99 -6.40
N GLU A 55 -2.76 -4.98 -7.09
CA GLU A 55 -3.40 -6.21 -7.59
C GLU A 55 -2.48 -6.98 -8.56
N VAL A 56 -1.70 -6.25 -9.39
CA VAL A 56 -0.67 -6.88 -10.24
C VAL A 56 0.44 -7.49 -9.38
N ARG A 57 0.94 -6.78 -8.35
CA ARG A 57 1.94 -7.32 -7.42
C ARG A 57 1.45 -8.57 -6.71
N GLU A 58 0.22 -8.58 -6.24
CA GLU A 58 -0.40 -9.75 -5.60
C GLU A 58 -0.47 -10.95 -6.54
N CYS A 59 -0.66 -10.73 -7.85
CA CYS A 59 -0.66 -11.80 -8.84
C CYS A 59 0.75 -12.32 -9.19
N VAL A 60 1.74 -11.42 -9.27
CA VAL A 60 3.11 -11.75 -9.71
C VAL A 60 3.94 -12.34 -8.57
N PHE A 61 3.79 -11.82 -7.35
CA PHE A 61 4.59 -12.17 -6.18
C PHE A 61 3.83 -13.04 -5.18
N ARG A 62 2.87 -13.84 -5.64
CA ARG A 62 2.07 -14.75 -4.79
C ARG A 62 2.97 -15.57 -3.86
N GLY A 63 2.60 -15.62 -2.58
CA GLY A 63 3.33 -16.35 -1.56
C GLY A 63 3.10 -15.78 -0.16
N ASP A 64 3.87 -16.27 0.79
CA ASP A 64 3.68 -15.98 2.22
C ASP A 64 3.78 -14.49 2.55
N PHE A 65 4.69 -13.75 1.89
CA PHE A 65 4.80 -12.30 2.10
C PHE A 65 3.54 -11.53 1.67
N ILE A 66 2.93 -11.89 0.53
CA ILE A 66 1.69 -11.24 0.06
C ILE A 66 0.51 -11.62 0.96
N ASN A 67 0.45 -12.87 1.44
CA ASN A 67 -0.54 -13.30 2.42
C ASN A 67 -0.40 -12.51 3.73
N PHE A 68 0.83 -12.32 4.20
CA PHE A 68 1.15 -11.50 5.37
C PHE A 68 0.73 -10.03 5.19
N VAL A 69 1.04 -9.41 4.05
CA VAL A 69 0.59 -8.04 3.73
C VAL A 69 -0.94 -7.94 3.77
N THR A 70 -1.63 -8.96 3.25
CA THR A 70 -3.09 -9.05 3.28
C THR A 70 -3.61 -9.15 4.71
N GLU A 71 -3.04 -10.02 5.54
CA GLU A 71 -3.42 -10.19 6.94
C GLU A 71 -3.22 -8.90 7.75
N MET A 72 -2.07 -8.24 7.59
CA MET A 72 -1.79 -6.98 8.27
C MET A 72 -2.75 -5.86 7.86
N SER A 73 -3.24 -5.87 6.61
CA SER A 73 -4.24 -4.91 6.14
C SER A 73 -5.62 -5.09 6.81
N GLU A 74 -5.86 -6.27 7.38
CA GLU A 74 -7.07 -6.59 8.14
C GLU A 74 -6.95 -6.23 9.63
N TYR A 75 -5.77 -5.82 10.09
CA TYR A 75 -5.55 -5.50 11.50
C TYR A 75 -6.42 -4.32 11.97
N ARG A 76 -7.05 -4.47 13.14
CA ARG A 76 -8.03 -3.52 13.67
C ARG A 76 -7.46 -2.11 13.80
N SER A 77 -6.27 -1.98 14.41
CA SER A 77 -5.66 -0.67 14.64
C SER A 77 -5.18 -0.03 13.34
N PHE A 78 -4.70 -0.85 12.39
CA PHE A 78 -4.42 -0.36 11.02
C PHE A 78 -5.66 0.23 10.37
N LYS A 79 -6.80 -0.48 10.41
CA LYS A 79 -8.07 0.01 9.85
C LYS A 79 -8.63 1.25 10.56
N ALA A 80 -8.33 1.42 11.85
CA ALA A 80 -8.70 2.63 12.59
C ALA A 80 -7.80 3.83 12.23
N VAL A 81 -6.56 3.57 11.84
CA VAL A 81 -5.54 4.59 11.56
C VAL A 81 -5.55 5.01 10.09
N VAL A 82 -5.86 4.10 9.16
CA VAL A 82 -5.81 4.31 7.72
C VAL A 82 -7.21 4.37 7.13
N ASN A 83 -7.65 5.58 6.78
CA ASN A 83 -8.97 5.83 6.22
C ASN A 83 -8.94 5.74 4.69
N VAL A 84 -9.48 4.65 4.15
CA VAL A 84 -9.58 4.39 2.71
C VAL A 84 -11.05 4.55 2.24
N PRO A 85 -11.32 5.20 1.10
CA PRO A 85 -12.67 5.26 0.51
C PRO A 85 -13.30 3.87 0.31
N ALA A 86 -14.62 3.76 0.48
CA ALA A 86 -15.32 2.47 0.36
C ALA A 86 -15.10 1.77 -0.99
N ASN A 87 -15.01 2.51 -2.09
CA ASN A 87 -14.75 1.98 -3.44
C ASN A 87 -13.30 1.53 -3.65
N LYS A 88 -12.39 1.82 -2.71
CA LYS A 88 -10.97 1.47 -2.71
C LYS A 88 -10.61 0.37 -1.70
N LEU A 89 -11.58 -0.10 -0.90
CA LEU A 89 -11.32 -1.16 0.08
C LEU A 89 -11.04 -2.53 -0.55
N LYS A 90 -11.42 -2.73 -1.82
CA LYS A 90 -11.35 -4.02 -2.51
C LYS A 90 -10.38 -4.06 -3.69
N ASP A 91 -9.64 -2.98 -3.96
CA ASP A 91 -8.75 -2.86 -5.13
C ASP A 91 -7.25 -2.93 -4.76
N GLY A 92 -6.92 -3.50 -3.60
CA GLY A 92 -5.55 -3.59 -3.10
C GLY A 92 -5.06 -2.31 -2.40
N THR A 93 -5.84 -1.23 -2.32
CA THR A 93 -5.39 0.00 -1.66
C THR A 93 -4.91 -0.24 -0.21
N PRO A 94 -5.66 -0.94 0.68
CA PRO A 94 -5.19 -1.23 2.04
C PRO A 94 -3.87 -2.01 2.08
N GLN A 95 -3.72 -3.01 1.22
CA GLN A 95 -2.52 -3.84 1.07
C GLN A 95 -1.34 -3.00 0.61
N GLU A 96 -1.56 -2.01 -0.28
CA GLU A 96 -0.51 -1.10 -0.70
C GLU A 96 -0.03 -0.19 0.44
N PHE A 97 -0.91 0.25 1.34
CA PHE A 97 -0.51 0.98 2.55
C PHE A 97 0.39 0.13 3.45
N VAL A 98 0.06 -1.14 3.66
CA VAL A 98 0.90 -2.07 4.41
C VAL A 98 2.25 -2.31 3.71
N LEU A 99 2.24 -2.53 2.39
CA LEU A 99 3.46 -2.72 1.61
C LEU A 99 4.36 -1.49 1.69
N ARG A 100 3.79 -0.28 1.57
CA ARG A 100 4.52 0.98 1.74
C ARG A 100 5.13 1.09 3.12
N PHE A 101 4.40 0.77 4.18
CA PHE A 101 4.93 0.79 5.54
C PHE A 101 6.23 -0.01 5.65
N PHE A 102 6.21 -1.28 5.24
CA PHE A 102 7.40 -2.12 5.31
C PHE A 102 8.51 -1.68 4.36
N ALA A 103 8.17 -1.33 3.12
CA ALA A 103 9.17 -0.91 2.12
C ALA A 103 9.95 0.33 2.60
N TYR A 104 9.25 1.34 3.09
CA TYR A 104 9.89 2.53 3.64
C TYR A 104 10.58 2.26 4.98
N LEU A 105 9.97 1.49 5.89
CA LEU A 105 10.61 1.17 7.18
C LEU A 105 11.97 0.48 7.00
N ASP A 106 12.07 -0.40 6.02
CA ASP A 106 13.29 -1.17 5.79
C ASP A 106 14.29 -0.42 4.88
N THR A 107 13.80 0.37 3.92
CA THR A 107 14.64 0.87 2.82
C THR A 107 14.37 2.31 2.36
N TYR A 108 13.70 3.16 3.16
CA TYR A 108 13.37 4.54 2.73
C TYR A 108 14.59 5.37 2.28
N GLN A 109 15.77 5.10 2.83
CA GLN A 109 17.02 5.81 2.47
C GLN A 109 17.45 5.52 1.02
N ASN A 110 17.04 4.38 0.47
CA ASN A 110 17.34 3.95 -0.89
C ASN A 110 16.30 4.45 -1.90
N PHE A 111 15.16 5.00 -1.44
CA PHE A 111 14.14 5.54 -2.32
C PHE A 111 14.72 6.60 -3.26
N ASP A 112 14.31 6.60 -4.52
CA ASP A 112 14.71 7.60 -5.51
C ASP A 112 13.59 8.60 -5.80
N HIS A 113 12.63 8.17 -6.61
CA HIS A 113 11.56 8.90 -7.26
C HIS A 113 10.38 7.99 -7.66
N SER A 114 10.63 6.75 -8.10
CA SER A 114 9.57 5.87 -8.63
C SER A 114 9.00 4.98 -7.53
N VAL A 115 7.87 5.40 -6.97
CA VAL A 115 7.13 4.63 -5.97
C VAL A 115 6.77 3.23 -6.49
N LYS A 116 6.32 3.12 -7.73
CA LYS A 116 5.95 1.84 -8.33
C LYS A 116 7.14 0.87 -8.35
N ASN A 117 8.28 1.32 -8.86
CA ASN A 117 9.48 0.48 -8.95
C ASN A 117 9.99 0.13 -7.55
N PHE A 118 10.00 1.10 -6.63
CA PHE A 118 10.39 0.89 -5.25
C PHE A 118 9.56 -0.21 -4.56
N LEU A 119 8.23 -0.19 -4.71
CA LEU A 119 7.36 -1.22 -4.14
C LEU A 119 7.48 -2.56 -4.86
N ASN A 120 7.70 -2.56 -6.18
CA ASN A 120 7.92 -3.80 -6.93
C ASN A 120 9.22 -4.49 -6.52
N GLU A 121 10.34 -3.76 -6.43
CA GLU A 121 11.64 -4.29 -5.98
C GLU A 121 11.58 -4.80 -4.54
N TYR A 122 10.90 -4.07 -3.66
CA TYR A 122 10.72 -4.51 -2.28
C TYR A 122 9.87 -5.78 -2.20
N ALA A 123 8.73 -5.84 -2.90
CA ALA A 123 7.88 -7.03 -2.93
C ALA A 123 8.60 -8.25 -3.51
N GLU A 124 9.40 -8.08 -4.57
CA GLU A 124 10.19 -9.16 -5.16
C GLU A 124 11.19 -9.74 -4.17
N LYS A 125 12.00 -8.89 -3.53
CA LYS A 125 13.01 -9.28 -2.55
C LYS A 125 12.38 -9.90 -1.30
N ALA A 126 11.33 -9.29 -0.77
CA ALA A 126 10.63 -9.79 0.40
C ALA A 126 10.02 -11.18 0.13
N SER A 127 9.51 -11.42 -1.08
CA SER A 127 8.91 -12.71 -1.45
C SER A 127 9.93 -13.85 -1.63
N GLU A 128 11.22 -13.56 -1.80
CA GLU A 128 12.27 -14.57 -1.96
C GLU A 128 12.84 -15.09 -0.64
N GLY A 129 12.69 -14.33 0.45
CA GLY A 129 13.30 -14.62 1.75
C GLY A 129 12.37 -14.43 2.94
N PHE A 130 11.05 -14.49 2.75
CA PHE A 130 10.10 -14.30 3.84
C PHE A 130 10.10 -15.50 4.79
N HIS A 131 10.85 -15.38 5.89
CA HIS A 131 10.93 -16.40 6.95
C HIS A 131 10.59 -15.83 8.33
N ASP A 132 10.59 -14.51 8.51
CA ASP A 132 10.40 -13.83 9.80
C ASP A 132 9.05 -13.09 9.84
N SER A 133 7.96 -13.85 9.94
CA SER A 133 6.61 -13.32 10.15
C SER A 133 6.42 -12.73 11.57
N PRO A 134 6.85 -13.40 12.68
CA PRO A 134 6.45 -12.98 14.02
C PRO A 134 7.04 -11.62 14.47
N SER A 135 8.31 -11.34 14.17
CA SER A 135 8.95 -10.09 14.56
C SER A 135 8.34 -8.89 13.81
N ARG A 136 8.19 -9.04 12.48
CA ARG A 136 7.55 -8.03 11.62
C ARG A 136 6.10 -7.78 12.00
N GLU A 137 5.37 -8.84 12.35
CA GLU A 137 4.00 -8.74 12.83
C GLU A 137 3.93 -7.97 14.16
N ALA A 138 4.76 -8.31 15.14
CA ALA A 138 4.79 -7.63 16.43
C ALA A 138 5.13 -6.15 16.28
N GLU A 139 6.11 -5.81 15.44
CA GLU A 139 6.50 -4.43 15.14
C GLU A 139 5.36 -3.66 14.46
N PHE A 140 4.69 -4.26 13.47
CA PHE A 140 3.54 -3.66 12.80
C PHE A 140 2.41 -3.41 13.80
N ARG A 141 2.00 -4.45 14.55
CA ARG A 141 0.89 -4.35 15.51
C ARG A 141 1.18 -3.30 16.59
N GLY A 142 2.36 -3.34 17.20
CA GLY A 142 2.77 -2.36 18.21
C GLY A 142 2.79 -0.92 17.67
N THR A 143 3.28 -0.74 16.44
CA THR A 143 3.26 0.59 15.78
C THR A 143 1.82 1.07 15.56
N PHE A 144 0.94 0.23 15.01
CA PHE A 144 -0.41 0.64 14.69
C PHE A 144 -1.31 0.79 15.92
N ASP A 145 -1.05 0.07 17.01
CA ASP A 145 -1.71 0.29 18.30
C ASP A 145 -1.32 1.66 18.88
N PHE A 146 -0.02 1.98 18.91
CA PHE A 146 0.48 3.30 19.30
C PHE A 146 -0.12 4.42 18.45
N LEU A 147 -0.23 4.21 17.13
CA LEU A 147 -0.84 5.18 16.21
C LEU A 147 -2.35 5.31 16.42
N ALA A 148 -3.07 4.23 16.76
CA ALA A 148 -4.51 4.30 17.02
C ALA A 148 -4.82 5.14 18.27
N GLU A 149 -3.95 5.09 19.28
CA GLU A 149 -4.04 5.97 20.46
C GLU A 149 -3.68 7.43 20.13
N SER A 150 -2.63 7.62 19.32
CA SER A 150 -2.17 8.95 18.90
C SER A 150 -3.15 9.64 17.93
N PHE A 151 -3.82 8.87 17.08
CA PHE A 151 -4.72 9.34 16.02
C PHE A 151 -6.10 8.66 16.09
N PRO A 152 -6.96 8.99 17.06
CA PRO A 152 -8.27 8.33 17.22
C PRO A 152 -9.23 8.49 16.03
N GLN A 153 -8.95 9.42 15.12
CA GLN A 153 -9.75 9.67 13.90
C GLN A 153 -9.00 9.23 12.62
N GLY A 154 -7.89 8.52 12.78
CA GLY A 154 -6.97 8.15 11.72
C GLY A 154 -5.96 9.24 11.35
N ILE A 155 -4.93 8.86 10.62
CA ILE A 155 -3.93 9.76 10.06
C ILE A 155 -4.62 10.58 8.97
N ARG A 156 -5.04 11.78 9.30
CA ARG A 156 -5.72 12.70 8.37
C ARG A 156 -5.25 14.13 8.60
N ARG A 157 -5.40 14.95 7.57
CA ARG A 157 -5.12 16.38 7.64
C ARG A 157 -6.41 17.18 7.58
N ASN A 158 -6.58 18.09 8.53
CA ASN A 158 -7.73 18.99 8.61
C ASN A 158 -9.04 18.19 8.53
N ASN A 159 -9.98 18.64 7.71
CA ASN A 159 -11.28 17.99 7.52
C ASN A 159 -11.28 16.85 6.49
N ARG A 160 -10.11 16.37 6.03
CA ARG A 160 -10.08 15.23 5.10
C ARG A 160 -10.57 13.98 5.79
N LEU A 161 -11.47 13.25 5.13
CA LEU A 161 -11.98 11.97 5.61
C LEU A 161 -11.04 10.80 5.29
N THR A 162 -10.12 10.99 4.34
CA THR A 162 -9.20 9.95 3.87
C THR A 162 -7.77 10.23 4.34
N THR A 163 -6.97 9.16 4.44
CA THR A 163 -5.57 9.23 4.81
C THR A 163 -4.71 9.59 3.58
N PRO A 164 -4.02 10.75 3.56
CA PRO A 164 -3.09 11.07 2.47
C PRO A 164 -1.88 10.14 2.53
N VAL A 165 -1.54 9.51 1.40
CA VAL A 165 -0.47 8.50 1.30
C VAL A 165 0.86 9.01 1.83
N ASN A 166 1.33 10.19 1.40
CA ASN A 166 2.62 10.71 1.84
C ASN A 166 2.61 11.08 3.34
N LEU A 167 1.45 11.49 3.89
CA LEU A 167 1.32 11.74 5.33
C LEU A 167 1.42 10.42 6.10
N PHE A 168 0.75 9.38 5.62
CA PHE A 168 0.88 8.03 6.18
C PHE A 168 2.33 7.54 6.16
N GLU A 169 3.03 7.66 5.02
CA GLU A 169 4.44 7.22 4.91
C GLU A 169 5.30 7.87 5.99
N GLY A 170 5.19 9.19 6.17
CA GLY A 170 5.96 9.91 7.19
C GLY A 170 5.56 9.50 8.61
N VAL A 171 4.26 9.54 8.93
CA VAL A 171 3.77 9.30 10.30
C VAL A 171 3.96 7.85 10.73
N ALA A 172 3.54 6.88 9.91
CA ALA A 172 3.55 5.48 10.28
C ALA A 172 4.98 4.94 10.41
N VAL A 173 5.83 5.25 9.43
CA VAL A 173 7.25 4.83 9.45
C VAL A 173 8.02 5.59 10.54
N GLY A 174 7.75 6.89 10.70
CA GLY A 174 8.33 7.69 11.78
C GLY A 174 8.01 7.15 13.17
N ALA A 175 6.76 6.73 13.40
CA ALA A 175 6.34 6.09 14.66
C ALA A 175 7.08 4.77 14.91
N ALA A 176 7.16 3.89 13.91
CA ALA A 176 7.92 2.64 14.02
C ALA A 176 9.40 2.90 14.35
N LEU A 177 10.04 3.87 13.68
CA LEU A 177 11.43 4.24 13.96
C LEU A 177 11.62 4.84 15.37
N ALA A 178 10.63 5.61 15.87
CA ALA A 178 10.67 6.13 17.23
C ALA A 178 10.57 5.00 18.26
N LEU A 179 9.66 4.04 18.06
CA LEU A 179 9.49 2.86 18.91
C LEU A 179 10.72 1.93 18.89
N ARG A 180 11.42 1.81 17.74
CA ARG A 180 12.71 1.12 17.66
C ARG A 180 13.79 1.76 18.53
N LEU A 181 13.80 3.10 18.63
CA LEU A 181 14.78 3.85 19.42
C LEU A 181 14.41 3.90 20.91
N ASN A 182 13.13 3.95 21.21
CA ASN A 182 12.61 3.95 22.57
C ASN A 182 11.20 3.31 22.58
N SER A 183 11.10 2.09 23.13
CA SER A 183 9.84 1.37 23.24
C SER A 183 8.84 2.00 24.22
N ASP A 184 9.29 2.89 25.11
CA ASP A 184 8.49 3.52 26.16
C ASP A 184 7.91 4.89 25.74
N VAL A 185 8.01 5.21 24.44
CA VAL A 185 7.34 6.38 23.87
C VAL A 185 5.83 6.21 24.05
N ALA A 186 5.25 7.04 24.92
CA ALA A 186 3.81 7.09 25.13
C ALA A 186 3.12 7.93 24.03
N PRO A 187 1.92 7.52 23.61
CA PRO A 187 1.19 8.21 22.55
C PRO A 187 0.74 9.60 22.99
N THR A 188 0.97 10.57 22.11
CA THR A 188 0.42 11.92 22.25
C THR A 188 -0.85 11.99 21.42
N ARG A 189 -1.99 12.27 22.07
CA ARG A 189 -3.29 12.33 21.40
C ARG A 189 -3.40 13.57 20.51
N ASN A 190 -3.70 13.38 19.22
CA ASN A 190 -3.86 14.41 18.19
C ASN A 190 -2.65 15.37 18.11
N PRO A 191 -1.46 14.88 17.74
CA PRO A 191 -0.28 15.72 17.64
C PRO A 191 -0.46 16.83 16.60
N ASP A 192 -0.25 18.08 17.03
CA ASP A 192 -0.44 19.29 16.23
C ASP A 192 0.55 19.41 15.06
N TRP A 193 1.78 18.92 15.25
CA TRP A 193 2.86 18.95 14.27
C TRP A 193 2.52 18.26 12.96
N VAL A 194 1.55 17.34 12.94
CA VAL A 194 1.06 16.66 11.73
C VAL A 194 0.40 17.63 10.75
N THR A 195 -0.15 18.73 11.27
CA THR A 195 -0.72 19.84 10.50
C THR A 195 0.23 21.02 10.37
N GLY A 196 1.40 20.96 11.01
CA GLY A 196 2.41 22.01 10.97
C GLY A 196 3.03 22.20 9.59
N GLU A 197 3.71 23.34 9.41
CA GLU A 197 4.31 23.76 8.14
C GLU A 197 5.34 22.73 7.62
N ALA A 198 6.24 22.25 8.48
CA ALA A 198 7.29 21.29 8.10
C ALA A 198 6.72 19.96 7.59
N MET A 199 5.70 19.41 8.27
CA MET A 199 5.04 18.19 7.83
C MET A 199 4.24 18.42 6.55
N THR A 200 3.58 19.56 6.43
CA THR A 200 2.82 19.92 5.24
C THR A 200 3.73 20.03 4.03
N ALA A 201 4.83 20.78 4.14
CA ALA A 201 5.80 21.00 3.07
C ALA A 201 6.40 19.69 2.52
N SER A 202 6.58 18.68 3.36
CA SER A 202 7.16 17.39 2.97
C SER A 202 6.17 16.34 2.45
N THR A 203 4.87 16.68 2.43
CA THR A 203 3.78 15.74 2.09
C THR A 203 2.75 16.31 1.10
N THR A 204 2.93 17.53 0.61
CA THR A 204 2.07 18.15 -0.42
C THR A 204 2.85 18.59 -1.65
N GLY A 205 2.28 18.38 -2.84
CA GLY A 205 2.94 18.68 -4.11
C GLY A 205 3.84 17.53 -4.59
N ALA A 206 4.79 17.83 -5.48
CA ALA A 206 5.74 16.87 -6.04
C ALA A 206 6.78 16.45 -4.99
N THR A 207 6.37 15.60 -4.05
CA THR A 207 7.14 15.21 -2.85
C THR A 207 7.67 13.78 -2.91
N ASN A 208 7.68 13.17 -4.09
CA ASN A 208 8.28 11.86 -4.34
C ASN A 208 9.76 12.02 -4.70
N SER A 209 10.52 12.67 -3.82
CA SER A 209 11.99 12.70 -3.91
C SER A 209 12.56 12.07 -2.64
N ARG A 210 13.75 11.47 -2.76
CA ARG A 210 14.51 10.95 -1.61
C ARG A 210 14.56 11.92 -0.43
N VAL A 211 14.85 13.19 -0.72
CA VAL A 211 14.94 14.24 0.30
C VAL A 211 13.60 14.41 1.02
N GLN A 212 12.49 14.48 0.28
CA GLN A 212 11.18 14.69 0.90
C GLN A 212 10.69 13.46 1.67
N VAL A 213 10.97 12.24 1.19
CA VAL A 213 10.70 10.98 1.91
C VAL A 213 11.46 10.97 3.24
N ARG A 214 12.76 11.26 3.19
CA ARG A 214 13.60 11.33 4.38
C ARG A 214 13.08 12.37 5.37
N ASN A 215 12.79 13.57 4.89
CA ASN A 215 12.33 14.68 5.72
C ASN A 215 11.04 14.32 6.47
N ARG A 216 10.01 13.79 5.79
CA ARG A 216 8.73 13.46 6.45
C ARG A 216 8.85 12.33 7.47
N ILE A 217 9.67 11.32 7.19
CA ILE A 217 9.87 10.17 8.07
C ILE A 217 10.68 10.57 9.31
N GLU A 218 11.83 11.22 9.10
CA GLU A 218 12.72 11.62 10.20
C GLU A 218 12.11 12.71 11.05
N PHE A 219 11.40 13.69 10.45
CA PHE A 219 10.65 14.69 11.19
C PHE A 219 9.59 14.05 12.10
N ALA A 220 8.79 13.11 11.58
CA ALA A 220 7.77 12.43 12.38
C ALA A 220 8.41 11.61 13.53
N ARG A 221 9.48 10.86 13.25
CA ARG A 221 10.26 10.13 14.26
C ARG A 221 10.70 11.05 15.39
N ASP A 222 11.36 12.15 15.04
CA ASP A 222 11.91 13.09 16.03
C ASP A 222 10.81 13.75 16.86
N ARG A 223 9.63 13.99 16.26
CA ARG A 223 8.45 14.50 16.98
C ARG A 223 7.80 13.50 17.91
N PHE A 224 7.85 12.20 17.62
CA PHE A 224 7.40 11.17 18.56
C PHE A 224 8.39 10.99 19.73
N LEU A 225 9.69 11.20 19.49
CA LEU A 225 10.72 11.14 20.53
C LEU A 225 10.79 12.40 21.41
N ALA A 226 10.50 13.56 20.84
CA ALA A 226 10.52 14.84 21.54
C ALA A 226 9.40 14.90 22.57
N ARG A 227 9.79 14.81 23.85
CA ARG A 227 9.01 15.23 25.01
C ARG A 227 9.65 16.46 25.61
#